data_AF-A0A2E2E797-F1
#
_entry.id   AF-A0A2E2E797-F1
#
_cell.length_a   1.000
_cell.length_b   1.000
_cell.length_c   1.000
_cell.angle_alpha   90.00
_cell.angle_beta   90.00
_cell.angle_gamma   90.00
#
_symmetry.space_group_name_H-M   'P 1'
#
loop_
_entity.id
_entity.type
_entity.pdbx_description
1 polymer ?
#
loop_
_entity_poly.entity_id
_entity_poly.type
_entity_poly.pdbx_seq_one_letter_code
_entity_poly.pdbx_strand_id
1 'polypeptide(L)'
;MLIKHLREELQDAKAKGWREEAQLVSRNAIVIAAAALCPLGVLMAVVVMILWDSLRNMPWGMADAAIYYPVSGMILIGLAVLLHSRKIYTLSMLFALAPFLWVPVFISSGIYWAVR
;
A
#
# COMPACT_ATOMS: atom_id res chain seq x y z
N MET A 1 0.62 12.11 -20.04
CA MET A 1 0.58 11.02 -21.04
C MET A 1 0.10 9.70 -20.45
N LEU A 2 0.65 9.25 -19.31
CA LEU A 2 0.30 7.98 -18.65
C LEU A 2 -1.21 7.79 -18.37
N ILE A 3 -1.90 8.83 -17.87
CA ILE A 3 -3.32 8.79 -17.51
C ILE A 3 -4.24 8.60 -18.73
N LYS A 4 -3.84 9.13 -19.89
CA LYS A 4 -4.63 9.05 -21.12
C LYS A 4 -4.58 7.63 -21.69
N HIS A 5 -3.41 7.01 -21.66
CA HIS A 5 -3.19 5.63 -22.10
C HIS A 5 -3.90 4.61 -21.20
N LEU A 6 -3.84 4.78 -19.87
CA LEU A 6 -4.58 3.96 -18.89
C LEU A 6 -6.09 4.00 -19.11
N ARG A 7 -6.62 5.14 -19.56
CA ARG A 7 -8.05 5.30 -19.84
C ARG A 7 -8.46 4.55 -21.12
N GLU A 8 -7.64 4.62 -22.16
CA GLU A 8 -7.86 3.90 -23.43
C GLU A 8 -7.83 2.39 -23.22
N GLU A 9 -6.84 1.85 -22.49
CA GLU A 9 -6.78 0.42 -22.14
C GLU A 9 -8.00 -0.05 -21.33
N LEU A 10 -8.49 0.79 -20.41
CA LEU A 10 -9.67 0.47 -19.61
C LEU A 10 -10.95 0.46 -20.46
N GLN A 11 -11.07 1.37 -21.43
CA GLN A 11 -12.20 1.41 -22.36
C GLN A 11 -12.20 0.18 -23.28
N ASP A 12 -11.04 -0.22 -23.79
CA ASP A 12 -10.90 -1.42 -24.61
C ASP A 12 -11.21 -2.70 -23.82
N ALA A 13 -10.78 -2.78 -22.57
CA ALA A 13 -11.10 -3.91 -21.69
C ALA A 13 -12.58 -3.98 -21.34
N LYS A 14 -13.22 -2.84 -21.14
CA LYS A 14 -14.66 -2.75 -20.92
C LYS A 14 -15.46 -3.25 -22.13
N ALA A 15 -14.94 -3.03 -23.34
CA ALA A 15 -15.51 -3.57 -24.57
C ALA A 15 -15.34 -5.10 -24.70
N LYS A 16 -14.27 -5.68 -24.12
CA LYS A 16 -13.99 -7.13 -24.12
C LYS A 16 -14.72 -7.90 -23.02
N GLY A 17 -15.24 -7.21 -22.01
CA GLY A 17 -16.15 -7.75 -21.00
C GLY A 17 -15.63 -7.63 -19.56
N TRP A 18 -16.55 -7.85 -18.61
CA TRP A 18 -16.35 -7.58 -17.17
C TRP A 18 -15.10 -8.23 -16.55
N ARG A 19 -14.67 -9.39 -17.09
CA ARG A 19 -13.52 -10.14 -16.57
C ARG A 19 -12.19 -9.51 -16.96
N GLU A 20 -12.07 -8.95 -18.16
CA GLU A 20 -10.87 -8.24 -18.59
C GLU A 20 -10.73 -6.87 -17.90
N GLU A 21 -11.86 -6.17 -17.69
CA GLU A 21 -11.90 -4.94 -16.90
C GLU A 21 -11.41 -5.19 -15.46
N ALA A 22 -11.94 -6.21 -14.78
CA ALA A 22 -11.52 -6.54 -13.41
C ALA A 22 -10.04 -6.94 -13.30
N GLN A 23 -9.51 -7.64 -14.32
CA GLN A 23 -8.09 -7.99 -14.39
C GLN A 23 -7.21 -6.74 -14.52
N LEU A 24 -7.53 -5.83 -15.45
CA LEU A 24 -6.77 -4.60 -15.64
C LEU A 24 -6.83 -3.68 -14.42
N VAL A 25 -8.01 -3.52 -13.83
CA VAL A 25 -8.18 -2.70 -12.61
C VAL A 25 -7.38 -3.27 -11.45
N SER A 26 -7.45 -4.57 -11.19
CA SER A 26 -6.69 -5.20 -10.10
C SER A 26 -5.18 -5.13 -10.33
N ARG A 27 -4.70 -5.34 -11.57
CA ARG A 27 -3.27 -5.19 -11.91
C ARG A 27 -2.79 -3.76 -11.62
N ASN A 28 -3.54 -2.76 -12.08
CA ASN A 28 -3.17 -1.36 -11.89
C ASN A 28 -3.20 -0.98 -10.41
N ALA A 29 -4.18 -1.46 -9.65
CA ALA A 29 -4.25 -1.26 -8.21
C ALA A 29 -3.01 -1.83 -7.49
N ILE A 30 -2.59 -3.05 -7.82
CA ILE A 30 -1.37 -3.66 -7.25
C ILE A 30 -0.13 -2.86 -7.58
N VAL A 31 0.03 -2.45 -8.85
CA VAL A 31 1.21 -1.68 -9.29
C VAL A 31 1.27 -0.32 -8.60
N ILE A 32 0.16 0.40 -8.53
CA ILE A 32 0.07 1.69 -7.86
C ILE A 32 0.32 1.52 -6.36
N ALA A 33 -0.26 0.48 -5.74
CA ALA A 33 -0.04 0.16 -4.34
C ALA A 33 1.45 -0.09 -4.05
N ALA A 34 2.10 -0.96 -4.83
CA ALA A 34 3.52 -1.26 -4.68
C ALA A 34 4.39 -0.02 -4.91
N ALA A 35 4.10 0.79 -5.92
CA ALA A 35 4.83 2.02 -6.23
C ALA A 35 4.69 3.08 -5.13
N ALA A 36 3.56 3.13 -4.41
CA ALA A 36 3.36 4.04 -3.29
C ALA A 36 3.96 3.50 -1.97
N LEU A 37 3.82 2.20 -1.71
CA LEU A 37 4.27 1.56 -0.47
C LEU A 37 5.79 1.35 -0.41
N CYS A 38 6.47 1.10 -1.53
CA CYS A 38 7.94 0.97 -1.57
C CYS A 38 8.66 2.22 -1.03
N PRO A 39 8.45 3.43 -1.59
CA PRO A 39 9.12 4.63 -1.09
C PRO A 39 8.67 4.98 0.34
N LEU A 40 7.41 4.71 0.69
CA LEU A 40 6.92 4.91 2.06
C LEU A 40 7.65 4.00 3.06
N GLY A 41 7.85 2.72 2.73
CA GLY A 41 8.57 1.76 3.57
C GLY A 41 10.05 2.15 3.76
N VAL A 42 10.71 2.60 2.69
CA VAL A 42 12.09 3.12 2.77
C VAL A 42 12.16 4.35 3.67
N LEU A 43 11.22 5.29 3.51
CA LEU A 43 11.18 6.51 4.32
C LEU A 43 10.95 6.17 5.80
N MET A 44 10.08 5.19 6.11
CA MET A 44 9.88 4.71 7.48
C MET A 44 11.12 4.07 8.08
N ALA A 45 11.84 3.24 7.31
CA ALA A 45 13.10 2.66 7.76
C ALA A 45 14.14 3.73 8.09
N VAL A 46 14.26 4.77 7.26
CA VAL A 46 15.15 5.91 7.51
C VAL A 46 14.73 6.68 8.76
N VAL A 47 13.44 6.95 8.95
CA VAL A 47 12.90 7.61 10.15
C VAL A 47 13.22 6.79 11.41
N VAL A 48 13.02 5.47 11.36
CA VAL A 48 13.39 4.56 12.46
C VAL A 48 14.88 4.58 12.75
N MET A 49 15.74 4.59 11.72
CA MET A 49 17.20 4.66 11.91
C MET A 49 17.65 6.01 12.50
N ILE A 50 17.08 7.13 12.06
CA ILE A 50 17.37 8.47 12.60
C ILE A 50 16.87 8.59 14.04
N LEU A 51 15.68 8.08 14.31
CA LEU A 51 15.06 8.09 15.63
C LEU A 51 15.55 6.94 16.51
N TRP A 52 16.50 6.10 16.07
CA TRP A 52 16.95 4.91 16.81
C TRP A 52 17.48 5.23 18.21
N ASP A 53 18.13 6.39 18.37
CA ASP A 53 18.59 6.85 19.69
C ASP A 53 17.44 7.43 20.53
N SER A 54 16.48 8.08 19.89
CA SER A 54 15.22 8.56 20.50
C SER A 54 14.18 7.46 20.73
N LEU A 55 14.35 6.27 20.12
CA LEU A 55 13.41 5.14 20.16
C LEU A 55 13.33 4.54 21.57
N ARG A 56 14.38 4.70 22.39
CA ARG A 56 14.32 4.39 23.83
C ARG A 56 13.30 5.24 24.58
N ASN A 57 12.99 6.43 24.07
CA ASN A 57 12.04 7.38 24.65
C ASN A 57 10.74 7.48 23.83
N MET A 58 10.64 6.77 22.71
CA MET A 58 9.47 6.76 21.85
C MET A 58 8.43 5.79 22.42
N PRO A 59 7.13 6.13 22.44
CA PRO A 59 6.09 5.24 22.93
C PRO A 59 6.15 3.92 22.16
N TRP A 60 6.15 2.80 22.88
CA TRP A 60 6.24 1.45 22.31
C TRP A 60 5.26 1.23 21.14
N GLY A 61 4.05 1.78 21.20
CA GLY A 61 3.06 1.66 20.13
C GLY A 61 3.45 2.35 18.82
N MET A 62 4.35 3.33 18.86
CA MET A 62 4.80 4.09 17.68
C MET A 62 6.00 3.41 17.00
N ALA A 63 6.91 2.86 17.80
CA ALA A 63 8.00 2.01 17.33
C ALA A 63 7.46 0.73 16.67
N ASP A 64 6.50 0.08 17.33
CA ASP A 64 5.82 -1.11 16.81
C ASP A 64 5.07 -0.79 15.51
N ALA A 65 4.31 0.30 15.47
CA ALA A 65 3.64 0.78 14.26
C ALA A 65 4.59 1.04 13.07
N ALA A 66 5.77 1.61 13.33
CA ALA A 66 6.75 1.93 12.29
C ALA A 66 7.38 0.69 11.64
N ILE A 67 7.39 -0.44 12.34
CA ILE A 67 7.90 -1.72 11.83
C ILE A 67 6.75 -2.58 11.29
N TYR A 68 5.64 -2.64 12.03
CA TYR A 68 4.49 -3.49 11.73
C TYR A 68 3.78 -3.09 10.45
N TYR A 69 3.50 -1.79 10.23
CA TYR A 69 2.72 -1.36 9.06
C TYR A 69 3.43 -1.54 7.71
N PRO A 70 4.73 -1.24 7.57
CA PRO A 70 5.46 -1.53 6.33
C PRO A 70 5.53 -3.03 6.03
N VAL A 71 5.80 -3.87 7.04
CA VAL A 71 5.92 -5.32 6.87
C VAL A 71 4.57 -5.95 6.51
N SER A 72 3.53 -5.63 7.27
CA SER A 72 2.16 -6.12 6.98
C SER A 72 1.64 -5.59 5.63
N GLY A 73 2.02 -4.37 5.23
CA GLY A 73 1.69 -3.81 3.93
C GLY A 73 2.31 -4.60 2.78
N MET A 74 3.59 -5.01 2.89
CA MET A 74 4.24 -5.87 1.90
C MET A 74 3.62 -7.27 1.84
N ILE A 75 3.24 -7.85 2.98
CA ILE A 75 2.54 -9.14 3.03
C ILE A 75 1.20 -9.06 2.31
N LEU A 76 0.42 -8.00 2.53
CA LEU A 76 -0.87 -7.80 1.88
C LEU A 76 -0.72 -7.60 0.36
N ILE A 77 0.31 -6.88 -0.10
CA ILE A 77 0.61 -6.79 -1.54
C ILE A 77 0.99 -8.16 -2.11
N GLY A 78 1.82 -8.94 -1.41
CA GLY A 78 2.17 -10.30 -1.82
C GLY A 78 0.93 -11.20 -1.96
N LEU A 79 0.00 -11.11 -1.00
CA LEU A 79 -1.29 -11.78 -1.06
C LEU A 79 -2.15 -11.27 -2.22
N ALA A 80 -2.17 -9.96 -2.47
CA ALA A 80 -2.88 -9.39 -3.61
C ALA A 80 -2.37 -9.95 -4.95
N VAL A 81 -1.05 -10.09 -5.11
CA VAL A 81 -0.43 -10.70 -6.30
C VAL A 81 -0.80 -12.18 -6.44
N LEU A 82 -0.78 -12.93 -5.34
CA LEU A 82 -1.16 -14.34 -5.32
C LEU A 82 -2.64 -14.54 -5.69
N LEU A 83 -3.53 -13.69 -5.17
CA LEU A 83 -4.95 -13.72 -5.51
C LEU A 83 -5.20 -13.31 -6.96
N HIS A 84 -4.41 -12.35 -7.47
CA HIS A 84 -4.44 -11.95 -8.88
C HIS A 84 -4.08 -13.11 -9.81
N SER A 85 -3.01 -13.85 -9.50
CA SER A 85 -2.59 -15.02 -10.31
C SER A 85 -3.61 -16.16 -10.29
N ARG A 86 -4.41 -16.25 -9.22
CA ARG A 86 -5.54 -17.18 -9.08
C ARG A 86 -6.83 -16.69 -9.77
N LYS A 87 -6.80 -15.57 -10.50
CA LYS A 87 -7.96 -14.93 -11.16
C LYS A 87 -9.05 -14.42 -10.19
N ILE A 88 -8.67 -14.14 -8.94
CA ILE A 88 -9.57 -13.61 -7.89
C ILE A 88 -9.35 -12.09 -7.78
N TYR A 89 -9.83 -11.36 -8.78
CA TYR A 89 -9.48 -9.95 -8.98
C TYR A 89 -10.05 -9.00 -7.92
N THR A 90 -11.27 -9.24 -7.45
CA THR A 90 -11.93 -8.38 -6.45
C THR A 90 -11.21 -8.42 -5.10
N LEU A 91 -10.91 -9.61 -4.60
CA LEU A 91 -10.13 -9.76 -3.36
C LEU A 91 -8.70 -9.25 -3.55
N SER A 92 -8.07 -9.54 -4.69
CA SER A 92 -6.74 -8.99 -5.00
C SER A 92 -6.69 -7.47 -4.87
N MET A 93 -7.68 -6.76 -5.43
CA MET A 93 -7.79 -5.31 -5.32
C MET A 93 -7.99 -4.85 -3.86
N LEU A 94 -8.85 -5.52 -3.09
CA LEU A 94 -9.07 -5.18 -1.67
C LEU A 94 -7.77 -5.31 -0.85
N PHE A 95 -7.03 -6.39 -1.06
CA PHE A 95 -5.74 -6.62 -0.39
C PHE A 95 -4.67 -5.60 -0.81
N ALA A 96 -4.67 -5.16 -2.07
CA ALA A 96 -3.77 -4.11 -2.55
C ALA A 96 -4.07 -2.74 -1.92
N LEU A 97 -5.33 -2.45 -1.61
CA LEU A 97 -5.77 -1.16 -1.05
C LEU A 97 -5.78 -1.12 0.49
N ALA A 98 -5.90 -2.27 1.15
CA ALA A 98 -5.97 -2.37 2.60
C ALA A 98 -4.82 -1.64 3.37
N PRO A 99 -3.54 -1.68 2.92
CA PRO A 99 -2.47 -1.01 3.64
C PRO A 99 -2.63 0.51 3.74
N PHE A 100 -3.35 1.13 2.79
CA PHE A 100 -3.58 2.58 2.80
C PHE A 100 -4.50 3.03 3.94
N LEU A 101 -5.31 2.12 4.50
CA LEU A 101 -6.16 2.43 5.66
C LEU A 101 -5.34 2.70 6.93
N TRP A 102 -4.10 2.24 6.99
CA TRP A 102 -3.22 2.44 8.15
C TRP A 102 -2.42 3.73 8.10
N VAL A 103 -2.28 4.34 6.92
CA VAL A 103 -1.53 5.59 6.73
C VAL A 103 -2.06 6.72 7.62
N PRO A 104 -3.39 6.98 7.71
CA PRO A 104 -3.92 8.03 8.59
C PRO A 104 -3.69 7.73 10.08
N VAL A 105 -3.79 6.47 10.48
CA VAL A 105 -3.58 6.03 11.88
C VAL A 105 -2.12 6.29 12.25
N PHE A 106 -1.19 5.86 11.40
CA PHE A 106 0.23 6.08 11.60
C PHE A 106 0.59 7.57 11.68
N ILE A 107 0.09 8.39 10.73
CA ILE A 107 0.35 9.84 10.72
C ILE A 107 -0.24 10.51 11.96
N SER A 108 -1.45 10.14 12.38
CA SER A 108 -2.10 10.73 13.56
C SER A 108 -1.36 10.39 14.85
N SER A 109 -0.93 9.13 15.03
CA SER A 109 -0.06 8.73 16.15
C SER A 109 1.29 9.45 16.08
N GLY A 110 1.84 9.58 14.87
CA GLY A 110 2.93 10.45 14.45
C GLY A 110 2.92 11.82 15.11
N ILE A 111 1.92 12.59 14.70
CA ILE A 111 1.71 13.98 15.07
C ILE A 111 1.37 14.11 16.55
N TYR A 112 0.51 13.23 17.09
CA TYR A 112 0.11 13.27 18.49
C TYR A 112 1.32 13.17 19.44
N TRP A 113 2.28 12.32 19.11
CA TRP A 113 3.51 12.24 19.90
C TRP A 113 4.40 13.46 19.72
N ALA A 114 4.61 13.93 18.48
CA ALA A 114 5.51 15.06 18.22
C ALA A 114 5.07 16.40 18.85
N VAL A 115 3.77 16.54 19.15
CA VAL A 115 3.18 17.76 19.75
C VAL A 115 3.09 17.66 21.28
N ARG A 116 3.46 16.53 21.88
CA ARG A 116 3.40 16.29 23.33
C ARG A 116 4.79 16.28 23.95
#